data_AF-A0A399NPW6-F1
#
_entry.id   AF-A0A399NPW6-F1
#
_cell.length_a   1.000
_cell.length_b   1.000
_cell.length_c   1.000
_cell.angle_alpha   90.00
_cell.angle_beta   90.00
_cell.angle_gamma   90.00
#
_symmetry.space_group_name_H-M   'P 1'
#
loop_
_entity.id
_entity.type
_entity.pdbx_description
1 polymer ?
#
loop_
_entity_poly.entity_id
_entity_poly.type
_entity_poly.pdbx_seq_one_letter_code
_entity_poly.pdbx_strand_id
1 'polypeptide(L)'
;MGRRDDLADAGVRLVARSGIRSLTHRAVDVEAGVPAGSTTYYARSRRELTALVVARITQQLEEDLRDLAVPAVLDDAAAVDAA
;
A
#
# COMPACT_ATOMS: atom_id res chain seq x y z
N MET A 1 7.09 -12.23 -3.74
CA MET A 1 7.11 -10.76 -3.80
C MET A 1 8.49 -10.30 -4.22
N GLY A 2 8.56 -9.27 -5.05
CA GLY A 2 9.82 -8.72 -5.55
C GLY A 2 10.23 -7.45 -4.81
N ARG A 3 11.48 -7.01 -5.02
CA ARG A 3 12.04 -5.79 -4.39
C ARG A 3 11.13 -4.56 -4.54
N ARG A 4 10.46 -4.40 -5.69
CA ARG A 4 9.53 -3.30 -5.93
C ARG A 4 8.34 -3.32 -4.96
N ASP A 5 7.81 -4.50 -4.66
CA ASP A 5 6.67 -4.68 -3.75
C ASP A 5 7.10 -4.38 -2.31
N ASP A 6 8.28 -4.87 -1.90
CA ASP A 6 8.83 -4.60 -0.55
C ASP A 6 8.98 -3.10 -0.27
N LEU A 7 9.46 -2.35 -1.27
CA LEU A 7 9.60 -0.89 -1.19
C LEU A 7 8.24 -0.19 -1.17
N ALA A 8 7.28 -0.68 -1.94
CA ALA A 8 5.93 -0.14 -1.92
C ALA A 8 5.25 -0.39 -0.56
N ASP A 9 5.39 -1.58 0.01
CA ASP A 9 4.90 -1.94 1.34
C ASP A 9 5.54 -1.09 2.44
N ALA A 10 6.84 -0.84 2.36
CA ALA A 10 7.51 0.12 3.24
C ALA A 10 6.89 1.52 3.11
N GLY A 11 6.63 1.98 1.89
CA GLY A 11 5.93 3.24 1.65
C GLY A 11 4.52 3.27 2.24
N VAL A 12 3.74 2.19 2.12
CA VAL A 12 2.41 2.06 2.73
C VAL A 12 2.52 2.22 4.25
N ARG A 13 3.44 1.50 4.90
CA ARG A 13 3.66 1.59 6.36
C ARG A 13 4.02 3.00 6.81
N LEU A 14 4.87 3.70 6.07
CA LEU A 14 5.24 5.09 6.38
C LEU A 14 4.05 6.05 6.29
N VAL A 15 3.24 5.92 5.23
CA VAL A 15 2.06 6.76 5.02
C VAL A 15 1.01 6.48 6.08
N ALA A 16 0.78 5.20 6.42
CA ALA A 16 -0.16 4.81 7.46
C ALA A 16 0.22 5.38 8.84
N ARG A 17 1.52 5.36 9.19
CA ARG A 17 1.98 5.86 10.50
C ARG A 17 2.18 7.37 10.59
N SER A 18 2.54 8.04 9.49
CA SER A 18 3.03 9.43 9.54
C SER A 18 2.48 10.34 8.45
N GLY A 19 1.54 9.85 7.63
CA GLY A 19 0.89 10.59 6.55
C GLY A 19 1.78 10.79 5.32
N ILE A 20 1.18 11.28 4.22
CA ILE A 20 1.83 11.36 2.90
C ILE A 20 3.08 12.26 2.86
N ARG A 21 3.24 13.16 3.82
CA ARG A 21 4.41 14.06 3.88
C ARG A 21 5.68 13.33 4.29
N SER A 22 5.58 12.21 5.01
CA SER A 22 6.72 11.39 5.41
C SER A 22 7.35 10.64 4.23
N LEU A 23 6.62 10.51 3.12
CA LEU A 23 7.03 9.70 1.98
C LEU A 23 8.15 10.38 1.19
N THR A 24 9.36 9.85 1.38
CA THR A 24 10.59 10.21 0.65
C THR A 24 11.36 8.93 0.33
N HIS A 25 12.19 8.95 -0.72
CA HIS A 25 13.05 7.82 -1.08
C HIS A 25 13.89 7.31 0.08
N ARG A 26 14.53 8.24 0.80
CA ARG A 26 15.35 7.91 1.96
C ARG A 26 14.53 7.25 3.06
N ALA A 27 13.34 7.77 3.37
CA ALA A 27 12.49 7.17 4.40
C ALA A 27 12.08 5.74 4.01
N VAL A 28 11.75 5.51 2.73
CA VAL A 28 11.40 4.20 2.21
C VAL A 28 12.59 3.24 2.26
N ASP A 29 13.78 3.68 1.85
CA ASP A 29 14.99 2.86 1.93
C ASP A 29 15.27 2.41 3.37
N VAL A 30 15.12 3.32 4.33
CA VAL A 30 15.28 3.03 5.77
C VAL A 30 14.21 2.06 6.27
N GLU A 31 12.94 2.31 5.94
CA GLU A 31 11.81 1.47 6.34
C GLU A 31 11.88 0.05 5.73
N ALA A 32 12.44 -0.07 4.53
CA ALA A 32 12.64 -1.35 3.86
C ALA A 32 13.95 -2.05 4.26
N GLY A 33 14.83 -1.40 5.04
CA GLY A 33 16.13 -1.94 5.44
C GLY A 33 17.08 -2.17 4.27
N VAL A 34 17.03 -1.32 3.24
CA VAL A 34 17.83 -1.45 2.01
C VAL A 34 18.89 -0.35 1.90
N PRO A 35 19.92 -0.53 1.06
CA PRO A 35 20.90 0.52 0.79
C PRO A 35 20.25 1.80 0.28
N ALA A 36 20.78 2.94 0.69
CA ALA A 36 20.31 4.25 0.23
C ALA A 36 20.38 4.37 -1.30
N GLY A 37 19.30 4.88 -1.91
CA GLY A 37 19.15 5.01 -3.35
C GLY A 37 18.45 3.82 -4.02
N SER A 38 18.17 2.74 -3.30
CA SER A 38 17.45 1.57 -3.85
C SER A 38 16.08 1.97 -4.39
N THR A 39 15.34 2.82 -3.68
CA THR A 39 14.03 3.31 -4.11
C THR A 39 14.11 4.12 -5.40
N THR A 40 15.21 4.86 -5.63
CA THR A 40 15.38 5.71 -6.81
C THR A 40 15.41 4.91 -8.12
N TYR A 41 15.83 3.63 -8.04
CA TYR A 41 15.77 2.71 -9.18
C TYR A 41 14.33 2.42 -9.62
N TYR A 42 13.38 2.35 -8.69
CA TYR A 42 11.98 2.00 -8.96
C TYR A 42 11.05 3.21 -9.11
N ALA A 43 11.43 4.35 -8.54
CA ALA A 43 10.73 5.61 -8.67
C ALA A 43 11.75 6.76 -8.72
N ARG A 44 11.80 7.52 -9.81
CA ARG A 44 12.77 8.61 -10.01
C ARG A 44 12.26 9.98 -9.57
N SER A 45 10.97 10.09 -9.29
CA SER A 45 10.34 11.33 -8.81
C SER A 45 9.45 11.08 -7.60
N ARG A 46 9.14 12.14 -6.86
CA ARG A 46 8.14 12.09 -5.78
C ARG A 46 6.78 11.60 -6.27
N ARG A 47 6.39 11.98 -7.50
CA ARG A 47 5.14 11.53 -8.12
C ARG A 47 5.17 10.03 -8.40
N GLU A 48 6.27 9.51 -8.95
CA GLU A 48 6.43 8.06 -9.17
C GLU A 48 6.47 7.29 -7.86
N LEU A 49 7.08 7.84 -6.80
CA LEU A 49 7.08 7.21 -5.47
C LEU A 49 5.67 7.15 -4.87
N THR A 50 4.90 8.24 -4.99
CA THR A 50 3.49 8.23 -4.59
C THR A 50 2.68 7.23 -5.40
N ALA A 51 2.88 7.18 -6.73
CA ALA A 51 2.18 6.23 -7.59
C ALA A 51 2.51 4.78 -7.25
N LEU A 52 3.76 4.48 -6.88
CA LEU A 52 4.19 3.16 -6.44
C LEU A 52 3.42 2.71 -5.19
N VAL A 53 3.29 3.60 -4.19
CA VAL A 53 2.56 3.31 -2.95
C VAL A 53 1.05 3.18 -3.20
N VAL A 54 0.46 4.08 -3.99
CA VAL A 54 -0.97 4.02 -4.34
C VAL A 54 -1.28 2.72 -5.08
N ALA A 55 -0.44 2.31 -6.04
CA ALA A 55 -0.61 1.06 -6.75
C ALA A 55 -0.64 -0.14 -5.79
N ARG A 56 0.25 -0.15 -4.79
CA ARG A 56 0.26 -1.23 -3.79
C ARG A 56 -0.99 -1.26 -2.92
N ILE A 57 -1.49 -0.10 -2.48
CA ILE A 57 -2.75 0.01 -1.74
C ILE A 57 -3.91 -0.51 -2.60
N THR A 58 -3.99 -0.11 -3.88
CA THR A 58 -5.02 -0.59 -4.79
C THR A 58 -4.96 -2.10 -4.97
N GLN A 59 -3.77 -2.68 -5.14
CA GLN A 59 -3.60 -4.13 -5.24
C GLN A 59 -4.08 -4.86 -3.98
N GLN A 60 -3.74 -4.35 -2.79
CA GLN A 60 -4.22 -4.91 -1.52
C GLN A 60 -5.75 -4.81 -1.40
N LEU A 61 -6.33 -3.67 -1.74
CA LEU A 61 -7.79 -3.50 -1.73
C LEU A 61 -8.50 -4.42 -2.72
N GLU A 62 -7.93 -4.64 -3.91
CA GLU A 62 -8.47 -5.59 -4.89
C GLU A 62 -8.40 -7.03 -4.37
N GLU A 63 -7.36 -7.38 -3.61
CA GLU A 63 -7.25 -8.67 -2.94
C GLU A 63 -8.30 -8.81 -1.83
N ASP A 64 -8.39 -7.82 -0.94
CA ASP A 64 -9.37 -7.80 0.16
C ASP A 64 -10.82 -7.87 -0.35
N LEU A 65 -11.13 -7.12 -1.41
CA LEU A 65 -12.46 -7.11 -2.01
C LEU A 65 -12.81 -8.40 -2.75
N ARG A 66 -11.81 -9.12 -3.28
CA ARG A 66 -12.04 -10.40 -3.98
C ARG A 66 -12.57 -11.47 -3.03
N ASP A 67 -12.11 -11.44 -1.79
CA ASP A 67 -12.50 -12.40 -0.77
C ASP A 67 -13.73 -11.94 0.03
N LEU A 68 -14.20 -10.71 -0.18
CA LEU A 68 -15.39 -10.16 0.44
C LEU A 68 -16.67 -10.76 -0.18
N ALA A 69 -17.35 -11.62 0.56
CA ALA A 69 -18.68 -12.11 0.21
C ALA A 69 -19.75 -11.07 0.60
N VAL A 70 -20.22 -10.28 -0.38
CA VAL A 70 -21.33 -9.34 -0.16
C VAL A 70 -22.66 -10.05 -0.43
N PRO A 71 -23.58 -10.13 0.54
CA PRO A 71 -24.92 -10.67 0.31
C PRO A 71 -25.65 -9.92 -0.80
N ALA A 72 -26.36 -10.64 -1.66
CA ALA A 72 -27.15 -10.04 -2.76
C ALA A 72 -28.29 -9.14 -2.25
N VAL A 73 -28.73 -9.36 -1.01
CA VAL A 73 -29.69 -8.53 -0.29
C VAL A 73 -29.06 -8.15 1.04
N LEU A 74 -28.87 -6.85 1.25
CA LEU A 74 -28.50 -6.30 2.55
C LEU A 74 -29.81 -5.97 3.27
N ASP A 75 -30.36 -6.95 3.99
CA ASP A 75 -31.37 -6.69 5.01
C ASP A 75 -30.71 -6.56 6.39
N ASP A 76 -31.45 -6.04 7.37
CA ASP A 76 -30.92 -5.78 8.71
C ASP A 76 -30.40 -7.06 9.40
N ALA A 77 -30.87 -8.24 8.99
CA ALA A 77 -30.39 -9.52 9.49
C ALA A 77 -29.06 -9.94 8.84
N ALA A 78 -28.93 -9.78 7.52
CA ALA A 78 -27.72 -10.10 6.75
C ALA A 78 -26.55 -9.14 7.06
N ALA A 79 -26.84 -7.91 7.49
CA ALA A 79 -25.81 -6.93 7.87
C ALA A 79 -24.99 -7.34 9.11
N VAL A 80 -25.54 -8.21 9.97
CA VAL A 80 -24.87 -8.66 11.22
C VAL A 80 -23.86 -9.77 10.95
N ASP A 81 -24.06 -10.57 9.90
CA ASP A 81 -23.22 -11.74 9.56
C ASP A 81 -22.02 -11.40 8.65
N ALA A 82 -22.02 -10.21 8.03
CA ALA A 82 -20.99 -9.77 7.09
C ALA A 82 -19.83 -8.97 7.72
N ALA A 83 -19.81 -8.81 9.05
CA ALA A 83 -18.82 -8.03 9.81
C ALA A 83 -17.89 -8.93 10.65
#